data_AF-A0A3L7UMH9-F1
#
_entry.id   AF-A0A3L7UMH9-F1
#
_cell.length_a   1.000
_cell.length_b   1.000
_cell.length_c   1.000
_cell.angle_alpha   90.00
_cell.angle_beta   90.00
_cell.angle_gamma   90.00
#
_symmetry.space_group_name_H-M   'P 1'
#
loop_
_entity.id
_entity.type
_entity.pdbx_description
1 polymer ?
#
loop_
_entity_poly.entity_id
_entity_poly.type
_entity_poly.pdbx_seq_one_letter_code
_entity_poly.pdbx_strand_id
1 'polypeptide(L)'
;MWWSCKLMSRNKKTRKVLKQIVRGGVAATGVLTAVTTVVTGEANADIIHWDANLVIPNNIDGKYINVETRVAASAAGLVTGWDLNPYGTSTTAMSWFAAAAPSGQVMGLGQGGTTSAVASLSAGTIVGSASTFGNTASSVTAGGWVLNADNYFGFRFLGADALTHYGYGKMTVGASMGVRTLAFVEFERTAATSITILGAPPAPPTPPAAVPEPSSLALLAVGAAGLIQRRRRQAAKLGNNIPTVQA
;
A
#
# COMPACT_ATOMS: atom_id res chain seq x y z
N MET A 1 -55.52 -27.77 -39.24
CA MET A 1 -56.77 -28.17 -38.54
C MET A 1 -56.33 -28.83 -37.23
N TRP A 2 -56.17 -28.10 -36.13
CA TRP A 2 -57.18 -27.59 -35.17
C TRP A 2 -57.95 -28.70 -34.42
N TRP A 3 -57.84 -28.60 -33.08
CA TRP A 3 -58.68 -29.12 -31.97
C TRP A 3 -58.33 -30.46 -31.32
N SER A 4 -57.97 -30.50 -30.02
CA SER A 4 -58.73 -30.21 -28.76
C SER A 4 -59.72 -31.33 -28.43
N CYS A 5 -60.01 -31.76 -27.20
CA CYS A 5 -59.59 -31.45 -25.84
C CYS A 5 -60.31 -32.48 -24.91
N LYS A 6 -59.77 -32.68 -23.70
CA LYS A 6 -60.52 -32.82 -22.43
C LYS A 6 -60.96 -34.22 -21.89
N LEU A 7 -60.41 -34.47 -20.68
CA LEU A 7 -61.03 -34.98 -19.44
C LEU A 7 -61.35 -36.48 -19.25
N MET A 8 -60.71 -37.07 -18.24
CA MET A 8 -61.31 -37.53 -16.96
C MET A 8 -60.22 -38.19 -16.10
N SER A 9 -59.74 -37.59 -15.01
CA SER A 9 -60.31 -37.58 -13.64
C SER A 9 -60.16 -38.89 -12.84
N ARG A 10 -59.11 -38.89 -11.98
CA ARG A 10 -59.06 -39.32 -10.56
C ARG A 10 -59.16 -40.81 -10.20
N ASN A 11 -58.09 -41.33 -9.59
CA ASN A 11 -58.22 -42.14 -8.37
C ASN A 11 -57.06 -41.89 -7.39
N LYS A 12 -57.39 -41.38 -6.19
CA LYS A 12 -56.48 -40.77 -5.18
C LYS A 12 -55.91 -41.78 -4.16
N LYS A 13 -55.87 -43.08 -4.45
CA LYS A 13 -55.50 -44.12 -3.45
C LYS A 13 -54.05 -44.61 -3.49
N THR A 14 -53.20 -44.13 -4.41
CA THR A 14 -51.83 -44.64 -4.59
C THR A 14 -50.72 -43.71 -4.09
N ARG A 15 -51.01 -42.82 -3.12
CA ARG A 15 -50.01 -41.93 -2.48
C ARG A 15 -49.82 -42.20 -0.99
N LYS A 16 -49.79 -43.47 -0.59
CA LYS A 16 -49.59 -43.86 0.82
C LYS A 16 -48.39 -44.77 1.10
N VAL A 17 -47.50 -44.98 0.12
CA VAL A 17 -46.25 -45.76 0.32
C VAL A 17 -44.98 -44.87 0.29
N LEU A 18 -45.13 -43.55 0.15
CA LEU A 18 -44.00 -42.59 0.17
C LEU A 18 -44.04 -41.61 1.36
N LYS A 19 -44.59 -42.04 2.50
CA LYS A 19 -44.67 -41.23 3.74
C LYS A 19 -44.37 -42.03 5.00
N GLN A 20 -43.37 -42.90 4.95
CA GLN A 20 -42.92 -43.65 6.12
C GLN A 20 -41.41 -43.90 6.14
N ILE A 21 -40.63 -42.85 5.88
CA ILE A 21 -39.22 -42.71 6.32
C ILE A 21 -39.03 -41.26 6.78
N VAL A 22 -39.78 -40.84 7.80
CA VAL A 22 -39.51 -39.62 8.56
C VAL A 22 -39.82 -39.90 10.03
N ARG A 23 -39.10 -40.88 10.59
CA ARG A 23 -38.97 -41.11 12.04
C ARG A 23 -37.59 -41.73 12.29
N GLY A 24 -36.56 -40.92 12.07
CA GLY A 24 -35.21 -41.16 12.56
C GLY A 24 -34.80 -39.91 13.29
N GLY A 25 -34.89 -39.94 14.62
CA GLY A 25 -34.37 -38.88 15.46
C GLY A 25 -32.86 -38.81 15.33
N VAL A 26 -32.35 -37.59 15.10
CA VAL A 26 -31.00 -37.22 15.51
C VAL A 26 -31.16 -35.93 16.28
N ALA A 27 -30.89 -36.02 17.58
CA ALA A 27 -30.74 -34.86 18.44
C ALA A 27 -29.60 -34.01 17.86
N ALA A 28 -29.94 -32.84 17.32
CA ALA A 28 -28.96 -31.83 16.96
C ALA A 28 -28.42 -31.23 18.25
N THR A 29 -27.36 -31.83 18.78
CA THR A 29 -26.51 -31.17 19.76
C THR A 29 -25.92 -29.95 19.06
N GLY A 30 -26.51 -28.79 19.32
CA GLY A 30 -25.98 -27.51 18.87
C GLY A 30 -24.60 -27.30 19.47
N VAL A 31 -23.56 -27.62 18.71
CA VAL A 31 -22.23 -27.07 18.97
C VAL A 31 -22.34 -25.60 18.58
N LEU A 32 -22.63 -24.76 19.56
CA LEU A 32 -22.32 -23.34 19.50
C LEU A 32 -20.79 -23.26 19.41
N THR A 33 -20.27 -23.22 18.18
CA THR A 33 -18.88 -22.82 17.95
C THR A 33 -18.80 -21.38 18.45
N ALA A 34 -18.28 -21.20 19.66
CA ALA A 34 -17.93 -19.89 20.17
C ALA A 34 -16.99 -19.27 19.14
N VAL A 35 -17.49 -18.30 18.39
CA VAL A 35 -16.63 -17.41 17.61
C VAL A 35 -15.86 -16.64 18.66
N THR A 36 -14.67 -17.15 19.00
CA THR A 36 -13.68 -16.38 19.73
C THR A 36 -13.32 -15.24 18.80
N THR A 37 -13.96 -14.09 18.97
CA THR A 37 -13.44 -12.83 18.46
C THR A 37 -12.12 -12.64 19.16
N VAL A 38 -11.05 -13.12 18.53
CA VAL A 38 -9.69 -12.70 18.84
C VAL A 38 -9.72 -11.21 18.62
N VAL A 39 -9.80 -10.46 19.71
CA VAL A 39 -9.42 -9.05 19.69
C VAL A 39 -7.94 -9.10 19.35
N THR A 40 -7.62 -8.96 18.06
CA THR A 40 -6.27 -8.69 17.63
C THR A 40 -5.90 -7.41 18.35
N GLY A 41 -5.10 -7.52 19.42
CA GLY A 41 -4.44 -6.36 19.96
C GLY A 41 -3.76 -5.63 18.80
N GLU A 42 -3.76 -4.31 18.84
CA GLU A 42 -2.95 -3.52 17.92
C GLU A 42 -1.52 -4.06 18.03
N ALA A 43 -1.12 -4.89 17.07
CA ALA A 43 0.27 -5.24 16.91
C ALA A 43 0.95 -3.90 16.62
N ASN A 44 1.83 -3.46 17.52
CA ASN A 44 2.76 -2.41 17.14
C ASN A 44 3.49 -2.94 15.91
N ALA A 45 3.29 -2.28 14.77
CA ALA A 45 3.95 -2.63 13.53
C ALA A 45 5.46 -2.57 13.78
N ASP A 46 6.15 -3.70 13.63
CA ASP A 46 7.62 -3.75 13.67
C ASP A 46 8.11 -3.86 12.24
N ILE A 47 8.07 -2.70 11.57
CA ILE A 47 8.40 -2.59 10.16
C ILE A 47 9.90 -2.59 9.97
N ILE A 48 10.38 -3.55 9.19
CA ILE A 48 11.76 -3.59 8.72
C ILE A 48 11.82 -2.95 7.34
N HIS A 49 12.51 -1.81 7.26
CA HIS A 49 12.79 -1.12 6.01
C HIS A 49 14.19 -1.46 5.48
N TRP A 50 14.30 -1.66 4.17
CA TRP A 50 15.57 -1.77 3.45
C TRP A 50 15.58 -0.95 2.16
N ASP A 51 16.44 0.07 2.12
CA ASP A 51 16.82 0.83 0.92
C ASP A 51 17.68 -0.02 -0.02
N ALA A 52 17.02 -0.87 -0.80
CA ALA A 52 17.67 -1.84 -1.67
C ALA A 52 18.48 -1.17 -2.80
N ASN A 53 17.90 -0.18 -3.49
CA ASN A 53 18.49 0.51 -4.65
C ASN A 53 19.14 -0.44 -5.69
N LEU A 54 18.51 -1.58 -5.95
CA LEU A 54 19.04 -2.64 -6.80
C LEU A 54 18.57 -2.48 -8.24
N VAL A 55 19.50 -2.38 -9.19
CA VAL A 55 19.18 -2.48 -10.61
C VAL A 55 18.80 -3.93 -10.94
N ILE A 56 17.60 -4.10 -11.50
CA ILE A 56 17.11 -5.41 -11.93
C ILE A 56 17.40 -5.56 -13.43
N PRO A 57 18.28 -6.49 -13.85
CA PRO A 57 18.65 -6.63 -15.24
C PRO A 57 17.48 -7.18 -16.06
N ASN A 58 17.38 -6.75 -17.32
CA ASN A 58 16.45 -7.29 -18.32
C ASN A 58 17.05 -8.54 -18.97
N ASN A 59 17.16 -9.63 -18.21
CA ASN A 59 17.66 -10.91 -18.69
C ASN A 59 16.91 -12.08 -18.04
N ILE A 60 17.32 -13.29 -18.41
CA ILE A 60 16.67 -14.53 -17.95
C ILE A 60 16.91 -14.83 -16.47
N ASP A 61 17.99 -14.31 -15.88
CA ASP A 61 18.36 -14.60 -14.50
C ASP A 61 17.74 -13.62 -13.49
N GLY A 62 17.58 -12.35 -13.89
CA GLY A 62 17.08 -11.30 -13.03
C GLY A 62 18.00 -10.98 -11.86
N LYS A 63 17.40 -10.80 -10.68
CA LYS A 63 18.11 -10.67 -9.40
C LYS A 63 17.45 -11.56 -8.37
N TYR A 64 18.23 -12.45 -7.79
CA TYR A 64 17.84 -13.23 -6.62
C TYR A 64 18.07 -12.37 -5.39
N ILE A 65 17.05 -12.24 -4.55
CA ILE A 65 17.04 -11.31 -3.41
C ILE A 65 16.51 -12.07 -2.20
N ASN A 66 17.27 -12.09 -1.11
CA ASN A 66 16.77 -12.45 0.21
C ASN A 66 16.48 -11.14 0.97
N VAL A 67 15.21 -10.91 1.31
CA VAL A 67 14.75 -9.62 1.86
C VAL A 67 15.12 -9.47 3.34
N GLU A 68 15.20 -10.57 4.07
CA GLU A 68 15.51 -10.58 5.50
C GLU A 68 17.00 -10.33 5.76
N THR A 69 17.87 -11.02 5.02
CA THR A 69 19.34 -10.90 5.10
C THR A 69 19.90 -9.76 4.25
N ARG A 70 19.08 -9.16 3.37
CA ARG A 70 19.44 -8.03 2.49
C ARG A 70 20.57 -8.38 1.52
N VAL A 71 20.63 -9.64 1.10
CA VAL A 71 21.60 -10.14 0.13
C VAL A 71 20.94 -10.25 -1.25
N ALA A 72 21.64 -9.82 -2.30
CA ALA A 72 21.18 -9.98 -3.66
C ALA A 72 22.32 -10.32 -4.63
N ALA A 73 22.05 -11.20 -5.60
CA ALA A 73 23.02 -11.60 -6.62
C ALA A 73 22.36 -11.98 -7.94
N SER A 74 23.17 -12.22 -8.97
CA SER A 74 22.72 -12.64 -10.30
C SER A 74 22.49 -14.15 -10.45
N ALA A 75 22.69 -14.94 -9.40
CA ALA A 75 22.47 -16.38 -9.44
C ALA A 75 21.88 -16.89 -8.11
N ALA A 76 20.95 -17.84 -8.20
CA ALA A 76 20.27 -18.43 -7.03
C ALA A 76 21.26 -19.02 -6.01
N GLY A 77 22.28 -19.74 -6.49
CA GLY A 77 23.27 -20.40 -5.64
C GLY A 77 24.17 -19.43 -4.85
N LEU A 78 24.12 -18.14 -5.15
CA LEU A 78 24.85 -17.09 -4.42
C LEU A 78 23.99 -16.39 -3.36
N VAL A 79 22.68 -16.68 -3.31
CA VAL A 79 21.73 -16.09 -2.37
C VAL A 79 20.95 -17.22 -1.69
N THR A 80 21.52 -17.72 -0.60
CA THR A 80 20.89 -18.77 0.22
C THR A 80 19.53 -18.29 0.71
N GLY A 81 18.50 -19.09 0.47
CA GLY A 81 17.13 -18.77 0.91
C GLY A 81 16.57 -17.51 0.25
N TRP A 82 16.93 -17.21 -1.00
CA TRP A 82 16.34 -16.08 -1.72
C TRP A 82 14.81 -16.12 -1.71
N ASP A 83 14.20 -14.96 -1.62
CA ASP A 83 12.75 -14.79 -1.57
C ASP A 83 12.27 -14.35 -2.94
N LEU A 84 12.74 -13.22 -3.44
CA LEU A 84 12.26 -12.61 -4.67
C LEU A 84 13.23 -12.84 -5.82
N ASN A 85 12.70 -13.10 -7.01
CA ASN A 85 13.43 -12.94 -8.26
C ASN A 85 12.58 -12.22 -9.32
N PRO A 86 12.65 -10.87 -9.41
CA PRO A 86 12.19 -10.14 -10.58
C PRO A 86 13.16 -10.36 -11.76
N TYR A 87 12.63 -10.83 -12.90
CA TYR A 87 13.40 -11.22 -14.07
C TYR A 87 12.62 -11.02 -15.37
N GLY A 88 13.24 -11.40 -16.49
CA GLY A 88 12.62 -11.43 -17.81
C GLY A 88 13.42 -10.60 -18.81
N THR A 89 13.24 -10.94 -20.09
CA THR A 89 13.90 -10.29 -21.24
C THR A 89 12.97 -9.32 -22.00
N SER A 90 11.69 -9.29 -21.63
CA SER A 90 10.68 -8.47 -22.31
C SER A 90 10.80 -6.99 -21.94
N THR A 91 10.57 -6.11 -22.92
CA THR A 91 10.45 -4.67 -22.70
C THR A 91 9.03 -4.25 -22.30
N THR A 92 8.06 -5.17 -22.36
CA THR A 92 6.64 -4.90 -22.08
C THR A 92 6.12 -5.62 -20.83
N ALA A 93 6.89 -6.55 -20.27
CA ALA A 93 6.55 -7.28 -19.05
C ALA A 93 7.80 -7.67 -18.24
N MET A 94 7.62 -7.81 -16.94
CA MET A 94 8.60 -8.38 -16.00
C MET A 94 7.96 -9.58 -15.31
N SER A 95 8.68 -10.67 -15.17
CA SER A 95 8.20 -11.86 -14.45
C SER A 95 8.75 -11.91 -13.03
N TRP A 96 8.01 -12.59 -12.16
CA TRP A 96 8.40 -12.81 -10.78
C TRP A 96 8.47 -14.30 -10.51
N PHE A 97 9.64 -14.74 -10.08
CA PHE A 97 9.87 -16.11 -9.64
C PHE A 97 10.19 -16.10 -8.14
N ALA A 98 9.90 -17.23 -7.49
CA ALA A 98 9.88 -17.36 -6.04
C ALA A 98 10.42 -18.73 -5.62
N ALA A 99 11.14 -18.79 -4.51
CA ALA A 99 11.80 -20.01 -4.02
C ALA A 99 10.81 -20.96 -3.33
N ALA A 100 9.93 -21.58 -4.11
CA ALA A 100 8.84 -22.45 -3.65
C ALA A 100 7.85 -21.79 -2.66
N ALA A 101 6.55 -22.08 -2.84
CA ALA A 101 5.54 -21.55 -1.94
C ALA A 101 5.75 -22.05 -0.49
N PRO A 102 5.61 -21.18 0.52
CA PRO A 102 5.04 -19.83 0.46
C PRO A 102 6.07 -18.71 0.21
N SER A 103 7.38 -19.01 0.07
CA SER A 103 8.38 -17.94 -0.07
C SER A 103 8.27 -17.23 -1.42
N GLY A 104 8.53 -15.93 -1.42
CA GLY A 104 8.82 -15.14 -2.62
C GLY A 104 7.65 -14.76 -3.53
N GLN A 105 6.42 -15.07 -3.13
CA GLN A 105 5.27 -14.88 -4.01
C GLN A 105 4.76 -13.44 -3.92
N VAL A 106 4.36 -12.90 -5.07
CA VAL A 106 3.93 -11.51 -5.21
C VAL A 106 2.42 -11.40 -5.36
N MET A 107 1.88 -10.31 -4.84
CA MET A 107 0.44 -10.04 -4.80
C MET A 107 -0.07 -9.71 -6.20
N GLY A 108 -1.12 -10.41 -6.62
CA GLY A 108 -1.74 -10.22 -7.93
C GLY A 108 -3.22 -9.87 -7.89
N LEU A 109 -3.77 -9.54 -9.06
CA LEU A 109 -5.19 -9.19 -9.28
C LEU A 109 -6.16 -10.40 -9.22
N GLY A 110 -5.83 -11.43 -8.45
CA GLY A 110 -6.53 -12.72 -8.46
C GLY A 110 -7.75 -12.81 -7.53
N GLN A 111 -8.79 -13.55 -7.98
CA GLN A 111 -9.86 -14.09 -7.13
C GLN A 111 -9.72 -15.62 -7.00
N GLY A 112 -10.11 -16.18 -5.86
CA GLY A 112 -10.15 -17.65 -5.67
C GLY A 112 -8.79 -18.33 -5.50
N GLY A 113 -7.75 -17.59 -5.11
CA GLY A 113 -6.44 -18.16 -4.76
C GLY A 113 -5.42 -18.27 -5.91
N THR A 114 -5.75 -17.81 -7.12
CA THR A 114 -4.82 -17.80 -8.28
C THR A 114 -4.52 -16.37 -8.75
N THR A 115 -3.24 -16.03 -8.97
CA THR A 115 -2.85 -14.69 -9.47
C THR A 115 -2.86 -14.60 -11.00
N SER A 116 -3.58 -13.62 -11.54
CA SER A 116 -3.63 -13.37 -13.00
C SER A 116 -2.47 -12.51 -13.50
N ALA A 117 -2.07 -11.51 -12.72
CA ALA A 117 -0.93 -10.63 -12.97
C ALA A 117 -0.54 -9.94 -11.66
N VAL A 118 0.73 -9.56 -11.50
CA VAL A 118 1.20 -8.80 -10.35
C VAL A 118 0.68 -7.38 -10.43
N ALA A 119 -0.02 -6.93 -9.40
CA ALA A 119 -0.66 -5.63 -9.39
C ALA A 119 0.34 -4.53 -9.05
N SER A 120 0.24 -3.38 -9.72
CA SER A 120 0.75 -2.11 -9.19
C SER A 120 -0.26 -1.62 -8.16
N LEU A 121 0.17 -1.58 -6.89
CA LEU A 121 -0.69 -1.29 -5.75
C LEU A 121 -0.65 0.20 -5.40
N SER A 122 -1.77 0.71 -4.90
CA SER A 122 -1.84 2.07 -4.36
C SER A 122 -1.48 2.10 -2.88
N ALA A 123 -1.08 3.28 -2.39
CA ALA A 123 -1.05 3.55 -0.95
C ALA A 123 -2.41 3.22 -0.31
N GLY A 124 -2.39 2.78 0.95
CA GLY A 124 -3.54 2.27 1.69
C GLY A 124 -3.89 0.81 1.40
N THR A 125 -3.26 0.16 0.41
CA THR A 125 -3.47 -1.28 0.18
C THR A 125 -2.89 -2.08 1.35
N ILE A 126 -3.66 -3.05 1.85
CA ILE A 126 -3.21 -4.01 2.87
C ILE A 126 -2.66 -5.26 2.17
N VAL A 127 -1.45 -5.65 2.54
CA VAL A 127 -0.81 -6.92 2.16
C VAL A 127 -0.84 -7.85 3.36
N GLY A 128 -1.53 -8.97 3.24
CA GLY A 128 -1.70 -9.90 4.36
C GLY A 128 -2.24 -11.25 3.92
N SER A 129 -2.69 -12.06 4.89
CA SER A 129 -3.20 -13.42 4.65
C SER A 129 -4.41 -13.50 3.72
N ALA A 130 -5.20 -12.42 3.62
CA ALA A 130 -6.34 -12.32 2.72
C ALA A 130 -5.94 -11.99 1.26
N SER A 131 -4.68 -11.60 1.01
CA SER A 131 -4.19 -11.24 -0.32
C SER A 131 -3.93 -12.49 -1.17
N THR A 132 -4.07 -12.36 -2.49
CA THR A 132 -3.79 -13.44 -3.44
C THR A 132 -2.34 -13.36 -3.93
N PHE A 133 -1.55 -14.41 -3.70
CA PHE A 133 -0.12 -14.46 -4.05
C PHE A 133 0.20 -15.57 -5.07
N GLY A 134 1.18 -15.31 -5.93
CA GLY A 134 1.68 -16.32 -6.86
C GLY A 134 2.84 -15.83 -7.72
N ASN A 135 3.35 -16.74 -8.56
CA ASN A 135 4.42 -16.45 -9.50
C ASN A 135 3.79 -16.10 -10.83
N THR A 136 3.87 -14.83 -11.23
CA THR A 136 3.26 -14.34 -12.47
C THR A 136 4.03 -13.13 -12.97
N ALA A 137 3.52 -12.49 -14.02
CA ALA A 137 4.13 -11.31 -14.62
C ALA A 137 3.44 -10.01 -14.19
N SER A 138 4.23 -8.95 -14.10
CA SER A 138 3.82 -7.55 -14.14
C SER A 138 3.88 -7.05 -15.58
N SER A 139 2.91 -6.24 -16.01
CA SER A 139 2.98 -5.49 -17.26
C SER A 139 2.13 -4.23 -17.18
N VAL A 140 2.27 -3.36 -18.18
CA VAL A 140 1.44 -2.14 -18.28
C VAL A 140 -0.03 -2.51 -18.52
N THR A 141 -0.27 -3.48 -19.40
CA THR A 141 -1.62 -3.92 -19.78
C THR A 141 -2.27 -4.78 -18.69
N ALA A 142 -1.53 -5.76 -18.18
CA ALA A 142 -1.99 -6.66 -17.12
C ALA A 142 -1.22 -6.34 -15.83
N GLY A 143 -1.95 -5.93 -14.79
CA GLY A 143 -1.37 -5.52 -13.51
C GLY A 143 -1.34 -4.00 -13.30
N GLY A 144 -1.58 -3.19 -14.33
CA GLY A 144 -1.71 -1.73 -14.21
C GLY A 144 -0.39 -1.01 -13.89
N TRP A 145 0.75 -1.57 -14.29
CA TRP A 145 2.05 -0.94 -14.07
C TRP A 145 2.22 0.29 -14.96
N VAL A 146 2.85 1.33 -14.43
CA VAL A 146 3.06 2.60 -15.13
C VAL A 146 4.55 2.78 -15.43
N LEU A 147 4.87 3.12 -16.69
CA LEU A 147 6.23 3.45 -17.12
C LEU A 147 6.63 4.86 -16.65
N ASN A 148 7.93 5.08 -16.47
CA ASN A 148 8.49 6.32 -15.93
C ASN A 148 7.88 6.69 -14.57
N ALA A 149 7.57 5.69 -13.74
CA ALA A 149 6.87 5.86 -12.48
C ALA A 149 7.31 4.82 -11.44
N ASP A 150 6.98 5.14 -10.19
CA ASP A 150 7.09 4.23 -9.07
C ASP A 150 5.84 3.34 -9.00
N ASN A 151 6.06 2.04 -8.90
CA ASN A 151 5.01 1.02 -8.79
C ASN A 151 5.22 0.24 -7.50
N TYR A 152 4.20 0.19 -6.64
CA TYR A 152 4.26 -0.64 -5.44
C TYR A 152 3.79 -2.06 -5.75
N PHE A 153 4.38 -3.03 -5.08
CA PHE A 153 3.97 -4.43 -5.16
C PHE A 153 3.96 -5.03 -3.76
N GLY A 154 3.02 -5.92 -3.49
CA GLY A 154 2.97 -6.71 -2.27
C GLY A 154 3.67 -8.04 -2.46
N PHE A 155 4.22 -8.61 -1.40
CA PHE A 155 4.81 -9.94 -1.42
C PHE A 155 4.62 -10.65 -0.09
N ARG A 156 4.83 -11.97 -0.11
CA ARG A 156 5.03 -12.79 1.08
C ARG A 156 6.32 -13.57 0.96
N PHE A 157 6.94 -13.88 2.09
CA PHE A 157 8.13 -14.72 2.14
C PHE A 157 8.15 -15.60 3.38
N LEU A 158 8.99 -16.63 3.36
CA LEU A 158 9.23 -17.49 4.52
C LEU A 158 10.46 -16.96 5.26
N GLY A 159 10.28 -16.47 6.49
CA GLY A 159 11.38 -15.94 7.30
C GLY A 159 12.31 -17.05 7.80
N ALA A 160 13.42 -16.65 8.41
CA ALA A 160 14.36 -17.54 9.07
C ALA A 160 13.73 -18.35 10.23
N ASP A 161 12.61 -17.87 10.76
CA ASP A 161 11.76 -18.56 11.75
C ASP A 161 10.84 -19.63 11.14
N ALA A 162 10.91 -19.83 9.82
CA ALA A 162 10.05 -20.70 9.03
C ALA A 162 8.55 -20.33 9.09
N LEU A 163 8.24 -19.06 9.36
CA LEU A 163 6.88 -18.53 9.33
C LEU A 163 6.70 -17.56 8.15
N THR A 164 5.45 -17.33 7.76
CA THR A 164 5.13 -16.43 6.64
C THR A 164 5.08 -14.98 7.11
N HIS A 165 5.83 -14.12 6.42
CA HIS A 165 5.82 -12.67 6.61
C HIS A 165 5.22 -11.99 5.39
N TYR A 166 4.65 -10.80 5.61
CA TYR A 166 4.08 -9.97 4.57
C TYR A 166 4.88 -8.68 4.44
N GLY A 167 5.07 -8.26 3.19
CA GLY A 167 5.83 -7.08 2.85
C GLY A 167 5.31 -6.41 1.61
N TYR A 168 5.83 -5.21 1.35
CA TYR A 168 5.65 -4.52 0.08
C TYR A 168 6.95 -3.86 -0.33
N GLY A 169 7.10 -3.58 -1.61
CA GLY A 169 8.26 -2.88 -2.15
C GLY A 169 7.87 -1.87 -3.21
N LYS A 170 8.84 -1.06 -3.59
CA LYS A 170 8.69 -0.06 -4.66
C LYS A 170 9.67 -0.36 -5.79
N MET A 171 9.12 -0.55 -6.97
CA MET A 171 9.87 -0.71 -8.22
C MET A 171 9.72 0.55 -9.06
N THR A 172 10.82 1.22 -9.33
CA THR A 172 10.85 2.33 -10.31
C THR A 172 11.03 1.72 -11.69
N VAL A 173 10.07 1.97 -12.58
CA VAL A 173 10.14 1.53 -13.98
C VAL A 173 10.44 2.73 -14.87
N GLY A 174 11.44 2.62 -15.73
CA GLY A 174 11.83 3.65 -16.68
C GLY A 174 10.96 3.63 -17.94
N ALA A 175 11.57 3.97 -19.08
CA ALA A 175 10.88 4.07 -20.37
C ALA A 175 10.32 2.73 -20.91
N SER A 176 10.69 1.60 -20.32
CA SER A 176 10.16 0.27 -20.63
C SER A 176 10.23 -0.64 -19.41
N MET A 177 9.52 -1.77 -19.43
CA MET A 177 9.56 -2.78 -18.35
C MET A 177 10.94 -3.48 -18.20
N GLY A 178 11.86 -3.24 -19.15
CA GLY A 178 13.25 -3.68 -19.07
C GLY A 178 14.17 -2.73 -18.31
N VAL A 179 13.73 -1.49 -18.03
CA VAL A 179 14.50 -0.52 -17.23
C VAL A 179 13.84 -0.43 -15.86
N ARG A 180 14.43 -1.08 -14.86
CA ARG A 180 13.78 -1.31 -13.57
C ARG A 180 14.78 -1.32 -12.41
N THR A 181 14.38 -0.64 -11.33
CA THR A 181 15.16 -0.54 -10.10
C THR A 181 14.26 -0.85 -8.92
N LEU A 182 14.64 -1.83 -8.10
CA LEU A 182 14.03 -2.05 -6.81
C LEU A 182 14.56 -0.98 -5.86
N ALA A 183 13.72 0.01 -5.54
CA ALA A 183 14.09 1.12 -4.69
C ALA A 183 14.20 0.68 -3.23
N PHE A 184 13.13 0.09 -2.69
CA PHE A 184 13.10 -0.42 -1.32
C PHE A 184 12.15 -1.61 -1.17
N VAL A 185 12.29 -2.30 -0.04
CA VAL A 185 11.30 -3.25 0.50
C VAL A 185 11.05 -2.96 1.98
N GLU A 186 9.82 -3.18 2.41
CA GLU A 186 9.36 -3.10 3.78
C GLU A 186 8.57 -4.36 4.14
N PHE A 187 8.75 -4.88 5.35
CA PHE A 187 7.99 -6.04 5.82
C PHE A 187 7.78 -6.02 7.33
N GLU A 188 6.76 -6.74 7.77
CA GLU A 188 6.49 -6.95 9.20
C GLU A 188 7.43 -8.01 9.79
N ARG A 189 8.20 -7.64 10.81
CA ARG A 189 9.02 -8.61 11.56
C ARG A 189 8.14 -9.65 12.23
N THR A 190 6.93 -9.29 12.66
CA THR A 190 6.03 -10.25 13.28
C THR A 190 5.37 -11.11 12.20
N ALA A 191 5.58 -12.42 12.27
CA ALA A 191 4.98 -13.36 11.35
C ALA A 191 3.44 -13.26 11.34
N ALA A 192 2.85 -13.52 10.18
CA ALA A 192 1.42 -13.45 9.90
C ALA A 192 0.74 -12.09 10.10
N THR A 193 1.48 -11.02 10.44
CA THR A 193 0.94 -9.66 10.56
C THR A 193 0.87 -8.97 9.20
N SER A 194 -0.30 -8.41 8.87
CA SER A 194 -0.49 -7.66 7.63
C SER A 194 0.18 -6.29 7.68
N ILE A 195 0.65 -5.82 6.53
CA ILE A 195 1.28 -4.50 6.36
C ILE A 195 0.45 -3.61 5.44
N THR A 196 0.33 -2.32 5.77
CA THR A 196 -0.32 -1.32 4.91
C THR A 196 0.72 -0.55 4.11
N ILE A 197 0.54 -0.43 2.80
CA ILE A 197 1.40 0.40 1.95
C ILE A 197 1.19 1.87 2.34
N LEU A 198 2.19 2.51 2.93
CA LEU A 198 2.08 3.90 3.36
C LEU A 198 2.18 4.90 2.19
N GLY A 199 2.74 4.45 1.06
CA GLY A 199 3.07 5.32 -0.08
C GLY A 199 4.29 6.19 0.21
N ALA A 200 4.71 6.98 -0.78
CA ALA A 200 5.66 8.04 -0.51
C ALA A 200 5.03 8.99 0.52
N PRO A 201 5.76 9.46 1.53
CA PRO A 201 5.27 10.55 2.38
C PRO A 201 4.73 11.64 1.45
N PRO A 202 3.54 12.22 1.73
CA PRO A 202 3.06 13.32 0.93
C PRO A 202 4.20 14.34 0.82
N ALA A 203 4.45 14.83 -0.40
CA ALA A 203 5.41 15.91 -0.58
C ALA A 203 5.12 16.98 0.48
N PRO A 204 6.14 17.50 1.19
CA PRO A 204 5.91 18.54 2.18
C PRO A 204 5.00 19.57 1.53
N PRO A 205 3.92 20.01 2.20
CA PRO A 205 2.98 20.94 1.59
C PRO A 205 3.81 22.07 0.99
N THR A 206 3.67 22.29 -0.31
CA THR A 206 4.26 23.46 -0.95
C THR A 206 3.90 24.64 -0.05
N PRO A 207 4.90 25.40 0.47
CA PRO A 207 4.60 26.53 1.32
C PRO A 207 3.52 27.34 0.63
N PRO A 208 2.41 27.69 1.30
CA PRO A 208 1.40 28.53 0.70
C PRO A 208 2.12 29.70 0.03
N ALA A 209 1.78 29.96 -1.24
CA ALA A 209 2.40 31.04 -2.02
C ALA A 209 2.56 32.24 -1.10
N ALA A 210 3.81 32.68 -0.89
CA ALA A 210 4.17 33.60 0.19
C ALA A 210 3.08 34.68 0.28
N VAL A 211 2.26 34.59 1.32
CA VAL A 211 1.29 35.64 1.62
C VAL A 211 2.14 36.90 1.69
N PRO A 212 1.90 37.93 0.85
CA PRO A 212 2.68 39.15 0.91
C PRO A 212 2.58 39.67 2.34
N GLU A 213 3.64 39.46 3.13
CA GLU A 213 3.64 39.96 4.50
C GLU A 213 3.40 41.47 4.40
N PRO A 214 2.49 42.04 5.19
CA PRO A 214 2.35 43.49 5.23
C PRO A 214 3.71 44.02 5.69
N SER A 215 4.48 44.49 4.71
CA SER A 215 5.89 44.86 4.83
C SER A 215 6.18 45.36 6.23
N SER A 216 6.95 44.62 7.02
CA SER A 216 7.38 45.04 8.35
C SER A 216 8.13 46.40 8.30
N LEU A 217 8.61 46.79 7.12
CA LEU A 217 9.05 48.14 6.76
C LEU A 217 7.96 49.23 6.88
N ALA A 218 6.71 48.92 6.54
CA ALA A 218 5.59 49.86 6.69
C ALA A 218 5.29 50.14 8.17
N LEU A 219 5.35 49.12 9.04
CA LEU A 219 5.21 49.31 10.49
C LEU A 219 6.39 50.11 11.07
N LEU A 220 7.61 49.88 10.59
CA LEU A 220 8.78 50.68 11.00
C LEU A 220 8.67 52.15 10.56
N ALA A 221 8.20 52.40 9.33
CA ALA A 221 8.02 53.76 8.80
C ALA A 221 6.93 54.55 9.56
N VAL A 222 5.82 53.92 9.92
CA VAL A 222 4.77 54.54 10.75
C VAL A 222 5.30 54.85 12.16
N GLY A 223 6.06 53.93 12.76
CA GLY A 223 6.70 54.15 14.06
C GLY A 223 7.71 55.32 14.05
N ALA A 224 8.52 55.42 12.99
CA ALA A 224 9.49 56.50 12.82
C ALA A 224 8.80 57.87 12.65
N ALA A 225 7.72 57.95 11.87
CA ALA A 225 6.96 59.19 11.70
C ALA A 225 6.33 59.66 13.03
N GLY A 226 5.80 58.74 13.83
CA GLY A 226 5.27 59.05 15.17
C GLY A 226 6.32 59.62 16.12
N LEU A 227 7.55 59.09 16.09
CA LEU A 227 8.65 59.57 16.94
C LEU A 227 9.12 60.97 16.55
N ILE A 228 9.19 61.29 15.26
CA ILE A 228 9.54 62.62 14.75
C ILE A 228 8.49 63.66 15.17
N GLN A 229 7.20 63.33 15.06
CA GLN A 229 6.09 64.19 15.48
C GLN A 229 6.17 64.52 16.98
N ARG A 230 6.50 63.52 17.82
CA ARG A 230 6.65 63.71 19.28
C ARG A 230 7.80 64.65 19.63
N ARG A 231 8.96 64.51 18.98
CA ARG A 231 10.12 65.38 19.20
C ARG A 231 9.83 66.84 18.84
N ARG A 232 9.11 67.08 17.74
CA ARG A 232 8.69 68.44 17.35
C ARG A 232 7.78 69.10 18.40
N ARG A 233 6.82 68.36 18.96
CA ARG A 233 5.95 68.86 20.03
C ARG A 233 6.70 69.21 21.31
N GLN A 234 7.74 68.44 21.66
CA GLN A 234 8.57 68.72 22.84
C GLN A 234 9.43 69.98 22.63
N ALA A 235 10.02 70.17 21.45
CA ALA A 235 10.78 71.38 21.13
C ALA A 235 9.91 72.64 21.15
N ALA A 236 8.68 72.58 20.64
CA ALA A 236 7.74 73.72 20.70
C ALA A 236 7.37 74.12 22.14
N LYS A 237 7.26 73.16 23.06
CA LYS A 237 7.03 73.45 24.49
C LYS A 237 8.24 74.13 25.15
N LEU A 238 9.46 73.81 24.72
CA LEU A 238 10.69 74.41 25.25
C LEU A 238 10.92 75.83 24.72
N GLY A 239 10.52 76.11 23.48
CA GLY A 239 10.64 77.46 22.88
C GLY A 239 9.73 78.52 23.49
N ASN A 240 8.60 78.14 24.10
CA ASN A 240 7.66 79.08 24.75
C ASN A 240 8.08 79.50 26.18
N ASN A 241 9.21 79.00 26.70
CA ASN A 241 9.70 79.32 28.04
C ASN A 241 10.91 80.27 28.04
N ILE A 242 11.15 81.04 26.98
CA ILE A 242 12.17 82.10 27.00
C ILE A 242 11.53 83.34 27.66
N PRO A 243 11.93 83.73 28.88
CA PRO A 243 11.45 84.96 29.49
C PRO A 243 11.97 86.15 28.65
N THR A 244 11.04 86.88 28.03
CA THR A 244 11.33 88.20 27.47
C THR A 244 11.75 89.12 28.61
N VAL A 245 13.05 89.38 28.72
CA VAL A 245 13.58 90.48 29.52
C VAL A 245 13.17 91.76 28.80
N GLN A 246 12.14 92.44 29.32
CA GLN A 246 11.84 93.81 28.92
C GLN A 246 12.94 94.71 29.47
N ALA A 247 13.52 95.52 28.58
CA ALA A 247 14.44 96.61 28.93
C ALA A 247 13.67 97.86 29.32
#